data_AF-A0A1G6A4Z9-F1
#
_entry.id   AF-A0A1G6A4Z9-F1
#
_cell.length_a   1.000
_cell.length_b   1.000
_cell.length_c   1.000
_cell.angle_alpha   90.00
_cell.angle_beta   90.00
_cell.angle_gamma   90.00
#
_symmetry.space_group_name_H-M   'P 1'
#
loop_
_entity.id
_entity.type
_entity.pdbx_description
1 polymer ?
#
loop_
_entity_poly.entity_id
_entity_poly.type
_entity_poly.pdbx_seq_one_letter_code
_entity_poly.pdbx_strand_id
1 'polypeptide(L)' 'MVNTKIKSVHHALGELAGRVPELEWGMVRLCREVLEDCAEQVENMEREWSPAARLETLEVCAGGCLCREKGEQVEAQTC' A
#
# COMPACT_ATOMS: atom_id res chain seq x y z
N MET A 1 9.48 5.42 0.80
CA MET A 1 8.06 5.09 1.02
C MET A 1 7.84 4.87 2.50
N VAL A 2 6.67 5.26 3.01
CA VAL A 2 6.37 5.22 4.46
C VAL A 2 6.22 3.77 4.91
N ASN A 3 5.59 2.93 4.08
CA ASN A 3 5.45 1.48 4.29
C ASN A 3 6.80 0.79 4.59
N THR A 4 7.83 1.04 3.78
CA THR A 4 9.17 0.45 3.98
C THR A 4 9.76 0.78 5.36
N LYS A 5 9.53 1.99 5.86
CA LYS A 5 10.01 2.40 7.20
C LYS A 5 9.25 1.66 8.30
N ILE A 6 7.94 1.50 8.16
CA ILE A 6 7.09 0.77 9.11
C ILE A 6 7.53 -0.70 9.18
N LYS A 7 7.67 -1.38 8.03
CA LYS A 7 8.14 -2.77 7.96
C LYS A 7 9.55 -2.95 8.56
N SER A 8 10.44 -1.97 8.37
CA SER A 8 11.77 -2.00 8.97
C SER A 8 11.73 -1.95 10.51
N VAL A 9 10.87 -1.10 11.09
CA VAL A 9 10.67 -1.04 12.54
C VAL A 9 10.01 -2.32 13.06
N HIS A 10 8.99 -2.82 12.37
CA HIS A 10 8.34 -4.09 12.71
C HIS A 10 9.35 -5.25 12.79
N HIS A 11 10.25 -5.34 11.81
CA HIS A 11 11.31 -6.35 11.79
C HIS A 11 12.32 -6.17 12.93
N ALA A 12 12.78 -4.93 13.18
CA ALA A 12 13.71 -4.63 14.27
C ALA A 12 13.14 -4.98 15.65
N LEU A 13 11.83 -4.81 15.86
CA LEU A 13 11.16 -5.25 17.09
C LEU A 13 11.09 -6.78 17.18
N GLY A 14 10.99 -7.49 16.05
CA GLY A 14 11.04 -8.94 16.00
C GLY A 14 12.35 -9.53 16.53
N GLU A 15 13.48 -8.87 16.27
CA GLU A 15 14.80 -9.26 16.76
C GLU A 15 14.95 -9.23 18.29
N LEU A 16 14.03 -8.56 18.98
CA LEU A 16 13.99 -8.50 20.44
C LEU A 16 13.30 -9.74 21.06
N ALA A 17 12.68 -10.59 20.24
CA ALA A 17 12.05 -11.83 20.71
C ALA A 17 13.08 -12.74 21.38
N GLY A 18 12.76 -13.22 22.59
CA GLY A 18 13.68 -14.05 23.39
C GLY A 18 14.87 -13.31 23.99
N ARG A 19 15.02 -11.99 23.74
CA ARG A 19 16.03 -11.12 24.40
C ARG A 19 15.44 -10.26 25.50
N VAL A 20 14.15 -9.95 25.38
CA VAL A 20 13.37 -9.17 26.34
C VAL A 20 12.58 -10.16 27.21
N PRO A 21 12.41 -9.91 28.52
CA PRO A 21 11.59 -10.78 29.36
C PRO A 21 10.12 -10.76 28.90
N GLU A 22 9.42 -11.87 29.15
CA GLU A 22 8.09 -12.12 28.56
C GLU A 22 7.04 -11.09 28.99
N LEU A 23 7.17 -10.54 30.20
CA LEU A 23 6.27 -9.53 30.73
C LEU A 23 6.29 -8.24 29.91
N GLU A 24 7.49 -7.81 29.50
CA GLU A 24 7.71 -6.63 28.66
C GLU A 24 7.52 -6.94 27.17
N TRP A 25 7.76 -8.19 26.76
CA TRP A 25 7.55 -8.65 25.38
C TRP A 25 6.09 -8.52 24.92
N GLY A 26 5.13 -8.65 25.85
CA GLY A 26 3.71 -8.42 25.55
C GLY A 26 3.43 -7.06 24.90
N MET A 27 4.06 -5.99 25.39
CA MET A 27 3.92 -4.64 24.82
C MET A 27 4.59 -4.53 23.45
N VAL A 28 5.76 -5.15 23.29
CA VAL A 28 6.48 -5.17 22.00
C VAL A 28 5.65 -5.91 20.95
N ARG A 29 5.01 -7.01 21.32
CA ARG A 29 4.13 -7.78 20.43
C ARG A 29 2.92 -6.95 19.96
N LEU A 30 2.26 -6.23 20.87
CA LEU A 30 1.17 -5.31 20.51
C LEU A 30 1.65 -4.21 19.55
N CYS A 31 2.82 -3.61 19.81
CA CYS A 31 3.39 -2.62 18.89
C CYS A 31 3.67 -3.21 17.50
N ARG A 32 4.13 -4.47 17.44
CA ARG A 32 4.39 -5.16 16.17
C ARG A 32 3.11 -5.42 15.37
N GLU A 33 2.06 -5.89 16.03
CA GLU A 33 0.74 -6.09 15.41
C GLU A 33 0.21 -4.78 14.81
N VAL A 34 0.23 -3.69 15.59
CA VAL A 34 -0.22 -2.36 15.10
C VAL A 34 0.63 -1.85 13.93
N LEU A 35 1.95 -2.07 13.95
CA LEU A 35 2.82 -1.65 12.86
C LEU A 35 2.56 -2.44 11.57
N GLU A 36 2.27 -3.74 11.67
CA GLU A 36 1.91 -4.56 10.51
C GLU A 36 0.60 -4.04 9.88
N ASP A 37 -0.44 -3.78 10.69
CA ASP A 37 -1.70 -3.20 10.23
C ASP A 37 -1.50 -1.82 9.56
N CYS A 38 -0.67 -0.96 10.17
CA CYS A 38 -0.32 0.33 9.58
C CYS A 38 0.44 0.17 8.25
N ALA A 39 1.34 -0.82 8.14
CA ALA A 39 2.06 -1.07 6.90
C ALA A 39 1.11 -1.47 5.78
N GLU A 40 0.13 -2.33 6.06
CA GLU A 40 -0.90 -2.75 5.10
C GLU A 40 -1.78 -1.59 4.66
N GLN A 41 -2.26 -0.76 5.60
CA GLN A 41 -3.08 0.42 5.27
C GLN A 41 -2.31 1.41 4.40
N VAL A 42 -1.05 1.69 4.75
CA VAL A 42 -0.20 2.58 3.94
C VAL A 42 0.08 1.97 2.58
N GLU A 43 0.28 0.65 2.47
CA GLU A 43 0.45 -0.02 1.19
C GLU A 43 -0.78 0.14 0.30
N ASN A 44 -1.97 -0.05 0.86
CA ASN A 44 -3.23 0.13 0.13
C ASN A 44 -3.41 1.59 -0.33
N MET A 45 -3.13 2.56 0.54
CA MET A 45 -3.16 3.97 0.18
C MET A 45 -2.12 4.31 -0.91
N GLU A 46 -0.89 3.80 -0.80
CA GLU A 46 0.17 4.00 -1.78
C GLU A 46 -0.21 3.39 -3.14
N ARG A 47 -0.94 2.26 -3.16
CA ARG A 47 -1.50 1.65 -4.39
C ARG A 47 -2.63 2.50 -4.97
N GLU A 48 -3.61 2.90 -4.17
CA GLU A 48 -4.75 3.70 -4.64
C GLU A 48 -4.31 5.07 -5.20
N TRP A 49 -3.28 5.67 -4.59
CA TRP A 49 -2.79 6.98 -4.98
C TRP A 49 -1.65 6.91 -5.99
N SER A 50 -1.22 5.71 -6.35
CA SER A 50 -0.16 5.51 -7.33
C SER A 50 -0.62 6.05 -8.69
N PRO A 51 0.27 6.74 -9.44
CA PRO A 51 -0.01 7.17 -10.80
C PRO A 51 -0.41 6.02 -11.73
N ALA A 52 0.05 4.79 -11.45
CA ALA A 52 -0.31 3.60 -12.22
C ALA A 52 -1.78 3.18 -11.98
N ALA A 53 -2.31 3.35 -10.76
CA ALA A 53 -3.74 3.10 -10.50
C ALA A 53 -4.66 4.09 -11.23
N ARG A 54 -4.18 5.33 -11.49
CA ARG A 54 -4.88 6.30 -12.35
C ARG A 54 -4.78 5.99 -13.85
N LEU A 55 -3.73 5.28 -14.27
CA LEU A 55 -3.55 4.83 -15.66
C LEU A 55 -4.37 3.58 -15.97
N GLU A 56 -4.57 2.67 -15.00
CA GLU A 56 -5.45 1.51 -15.17
C GLU A 56 -6.93 1.89 -15.32
N THR A 57 -7.33 3.10 -14.90
CA THR A 57 -8.67 3.66 -15.18
C THR A 57 -8.76 4.37 -16.54
N LEU A 58 -7.64 4.51 -17.25
CA LEU A 58 -7.57 4.99 -18.62
C LEU A 58 -7.22 3.79 -19.48
N GLU A 59 -8.22 2.97 -19.80
CA GLU A 59 -8.05 1.92 -20.81
C GLU A 59 -7.52 2.57 -22.08
N VAL A 60 -6.25 2.30 -22.38
CA VAL A 60 -5.67 2.65 -23.66
C VAL A 60 -6.31 1.70 -24.66
N CYS A 61 -7.31 2.20 -25.38
CA CYS A 61 -7.93 1.50 -26.49
C CYS A 61 -6.84 1.03 -27.46
N ALA A 62 -6.99 -0.17 -28.03
CA ALA A 62 -6.05 -0.75 -29.01
C ALA A 62 -5.78 0.25 -30.16
N GLY A 63 -4.66 0.98 -30.08
CA GLY A 63 -4.39 2.14 -30.94
C GLY A 63 -3.63 3.28 -30.26
N GLY A 64 -3.52 3.30 -28.93
CA GLY A 64 -2.70 4.27 -28.21
C GLY A 64 -3.40 5.58 -27.80
N CYS A 65 -4.74 5.64 -27.86
CA CYS A 65 -5.50 6.82 -27.44
C CYS A 65 -6.08 6.64 -26.02
N LEU A 66 -6.17 7.74 -25.26
CA LEU A 66 -6.73 7.76 -23.91
C LEU A 66 -8.27 7.79 -23.99
N CYS A 67 -8.92 6.71 -23.55
CA CYS A 67 -10.37 6.59 -23.51
C CYS A 67 -10.85 6.78 -22.07
N ARG A 68 -11.90 7.58 -21.87
CA ARG A 68 -12.54 7.78 -20.55
C ARG A 68 -13.97 7.26 -20.60
N GLU A 69 -14.27 6.22 -19.83
CA GLU A 69 -15.65 5.75 -19.69
C GLU A 69 -16.48 6.74 -18.86
N LYS A 70 -17.62 7.17 -19.41
CA LYS A 70 -18.68 7.87 -18.69
C LYS A 70 -19.99 7.12 -18.91
N GLY A 71 -20.26 6.10 -18.08
CA GLY A 71 -21.44 5.23 -18.25
C GLY A 71 -21.29 4.27 -19.43
N GLU A 72 -22.38 3.95 -20.14
CA GLU A 72 -22.40 3.02 -21.30
C GLU A 72 -21.80 3.59 -22.61
N GLN A 73 -21.11 4.73 -22.57
CA GLN A 73 -20.50 5.34 -23.75
C GLN A 73 -19.01 5.66 -23.51
N VAL A 74 -18.17 5.15 -24.43
CA VAL A 74 -16.73 5.42 -24.49
C VAL A 74 -16.51 6.62 -25.42
N GLU A 75 -16.10 7.77 -24.88
CA GLU A 75 -15.66 8.91 -25.68
C GLU A 75 -14.13 8.93 -25.78
N ALA A 76 -13.61 8.85 -27.01
CA ALA A 76 -12.19 9.05 -27.29
C ALA A 76 -11.87 10.55 -27.12
N GLN A 77 -11.09 10.92 -26.10
CA GLN A 77 -10.88 12.34 -25.80
C GLN A 77 -9.71 12.96 -26.56
N THR A 78 -8.67 12.23 -26.92
CA THR A 78 -7.59 12.76 -27.77
C THR A 78 -6.65 11.66 -28.25
N CYS A 79 -6.23 11.77 -29.51
CA CYS A 79 -4.98 11.26 -30.05
C CYS A 79 -4.15 12.51 -30.41
#